data_AF-A0A847FIC4-F1
#
_entry.id   AF-A0A847FIC4-F1
#
_cell.length_a   1.000
_cell.length_b   1.000
_cell.length_c   1.000
_cell.angle_alpha   90.00
_cell.angle_beta   90.00
_cell.angle_gamma   90.00
#
_symmetry.space_group_name_H-M   'P 1'
#
loop_
_entity.id
_entity.type
_entity.pdbx_description
1 polymer ?
#
loop_
_entity_poly.entity_id
_entity_poly.type
_entity_poly.pdbx_seq_one_letter_code
_entity_poly.pdbx_strand_id
1 'polypeptide(L)'
;MKNRKTAFIELKEIFDILHGPRGCLWDKKQTFATLISHFKEESGELIKAVRGGKKEHIKEELGDVLLHVMFYSQIAGKNGLFDIEDVIGGLINKLKRRHPHVFGNEKVSSTRQILSNWEKIKKQEKKK
;
A
#
# COMPACT_ATOMS: atom_id res chain seq x y z
N MET A 1 -30.99 0.77 -1.76
CA MET A 1 -29.73 1.55 -1.80
C MET A 1 -28.93 1.07 -3.00
N LYS A 2 -28.61 1.94 -3.96
CA LYS A 2 -27.75 1.55 -5.11
C LYS A 2 -26.41 1.08 -4.54
N ASN A 3 -25.98 -0.10 -4.94
CA ASN A 3 -24.71 -0.72 -4.55
C ASN A 3 -23.57 0.17 -5.09
N ARG A 4 -23.14 1.16 -4.31
CA ARG A 4 -22.13 2.14 -4.75
C ARG A 4 -20.78 1.43 -4.66
N LYS A 5 -20.15 1.19 -5.81
CA LYS A 5 -18.75 0.73 -5.85
C LYS A 5 -17.90 1.68 -5.01
N THR A 6 -17.02 1.12 -4.20
CA THR A 6 -16.05 1.92 -3.45
C THR A 6 -15.02 2.48 -4.44
N ALA A 7 -14.41 3.63 -4.12
CA ALA A 7 -13.38 4.23 -4.96
C ALA A 7 -12.21 3.25 -5.22
N PHE A 8 -11.94 2.34 -4.28
CA PHE A 8 -10.91 1.33 -4.45
C PHE A 8 -11.28 0.25 -5.48
N ILE A 9 -12.55 -0.19 -5.52
CA ILE A 9 -13.02 -1.11 -6.56
C ILE A 9 -12.91 -0.45 -7.94
N GLU A 10 -13.30 0.82 -8.04
CA GLU A 10 -13.17 1.59 -9.28
C GLU A 10 -11.69 1.74 -9.70
N LEU A 11 -10.78 2.00 -8.77
CA LEU A 11 -9.34 2.07 -9.04
C LEU A 11 -8.79 0.75 -9.61
N LYS A 12 -9.20 -0.40 -9.05
CA LYS A 12 -8.81 -1.72 -9.59
C LYS A 12 -9.29 -1.88 -11.04
N GLU A 13 -10.54 -1.55 -11.31
CA GLU A 13 -11.11 -1.63 -12.66
C GLU A 13 -10.40 -0.72 -13.66
N ILE A 14 -10.01 0.49 -13.24
CA ILE A 14 -9.19 1.40 -14.04
C ILE A 14 -7.85 0.75 -14.38
N PHE A 15 -7.16 0.16 -13.39
CA PHE A 15 -5.89 -0.52 -13.62
C PHE A 15 -6.01 -1.70 -14.58
N ASP A 16 -7.08 -2.49 -14.47
CA ASP A 16 -7.38 -3.58 -15.41
C ASP A 16 -7.62 -3.07 -16.84
N ILE A 17 -8.36 -1.98 -17.00
CA ILE A 17 -8.61 -1.35 -18.31
C ILE A 17 -7.29 -0.83 -18.92
N LEU A 18 -6.50 -0.09 -18.13
CA LEU A 18 -5.22 0.47 -18.56
C LEU A 18 -4.22 -0.62 -18.98
N HIS A 19 -4.30 -1.79 -18.37
CA HIS A 19 -3.40 -2.91 -18.64
C HIS A 19 -3.98 -3.96 -19.60
N GLY A 20 -5.27 -3.88 -19.94
CA GLY A 20 -5.98 -4.77 -20.85
C GLY A 20 -5.68 -4.51 -22.33
N PRO A 21 -6.23 -5.28 -23.29
CA PRO A 21 -5.80 -5.27 -24.70
C PRO A 21 -5.75 -3.88 -25.35
N ARG A 22 -6.74 -3.03 -25.07
CA ARG A 22 -6.84 -1.65 -25.60
C ARG A 22 -6.29 -0.56 -24.66
N GLY A 23 -5.69 -0.95 -23.53
CA GLY A 23 -5.15 -0.03 -22.54
C GLY A 23 -3.84 0.65 -22.97
N CYS A 24 -3.33 1.51 -22.09
CA CYS A 24 -2.17 2.38 -22.32
C CYS A 24 -0.88 1.60 -22.62
N LEU A 25 -0.17 2.00 -23.68
CA LEU A 25 1.09 1.36 -24.08
C LEU A 25 2.24 1.64 -23.10
N TRP A 26 2.24 2.80 -22.44
CA TRP A 26 3.26 3.13 -21.46
C TRP A 26 3.08 2.30 -20.19
N ASP A 27 1.86 2.20 -19.67
CA ASP A 27 1.54 1.40 -18.47
C ASP A 27 1.94 -0.06 -18.65
N LYS A 28 1.61 -0.64 -19.81
CA LYS A 28 1.94 -2.04 -20.13
C LYS A 28 3.44 -2.31 -20.26
N LYS A 29 4.24 -1.30 -20.59
CA LYS A 29 5.71 -1.43 -20.73
C LYS A 29 6.42 -1.32 -19.38
N GLN A 30 5.73 -0.94 -18.31
CA GLN A 30 6.36 -0.81 -17.01
C GLN A 30 6.78 -2.17 -16.45
N THR A 31 7.90 -2.14 -15.74
CA THR A 31 8.45 -3.25 -14.97
C THR A 31 8.73 -2.78 -13.56
N PHE A 32 9.07 -3.70 -12.66
CA PHE A 32 9.50 -3.30 -11.32
C PHE A 32 10.69 -2.32 -11.36
N ALA A 33 11.64 -2.51 -12.27
CA ALA A 33 12.83 -1.68 -12.35
C ALA A 33 12.53 -0.27 -12.88
N THR A 34 11.67 -0.14 -13.89
CA THR A 34 11.37 1.17 -14.51
C THR A 34 10.61 2.11 -13.57
N LEU A 35 9.88 1.54 -12.60
CA LEU A 35 9.11 2.31 -11.62
C LEU A 35 9.91 2.80 -10.42
N ILE A 36 11.14 2.32 -10.20
CA ILE A 36 11.95 2.69 -9.01
C ILE A 36 12.24 4.19 -8.98
N SER A 37 12.64 4.77 -10.11
CA SER A 37 13.01 6.20 -10.17
C SER A 37 11.81 7.09 -9.84
N HIS A 38 10.68 6.82 -10.50
CA HIS A 38 9.41 7.52 -10.29
C HIS A 38 8.95 7.37 -8.83
N PHE A 39 8.93 6.15 -8.29
CA PHE A 39 8.51 5.93 -6.91
C PHE A 39 9.38 6.67 -5.87
N LYS A 40 10.69 6.81 -6.15
CA LYS A 40 11.60 7.58 -5.30
C LYS A 40 11.28 9.07 -5.34
N GLU A 41 10.91 9.59 -6.51
CA GLU A 41 10.48 10.97 -6.69
C GLU A 41 9.20 11.25 -5.90
N GLU A 42 8.12 10.50 -6.15
CA GLU A 42 6.82 10.65 -5.45
C GLU A 42 6.95 10.50 -3.93
N SER A 43 7.77 9.54 -3.47
CA SER A 43 8.05 9.41 -2.03
C SER A 43 8.75 10.64 -1.46
N GLY A 44 9.62 11.28 -2.25
CA GLY A 44 10.28 12.52 -1.90
C GLY A 44 9.32 13.71 -1.89
N GLU A 45 8.37 13.77 -2.82
CA GLU A 45 7.34 14.80 -2.90
C GLU A 45 6.35 14.71 -1.75
N LEU A 46 5.91 13.51 -1.38
CA LEU A 46 5.16 13.27 -0.14
C LEU A 46 5.89 13.80 1.10
N ILE A 47 7.21 13.54 1.23
CA ILE A 47 8.00 14.04 2.35
C ILE A 47 8.04 15.57 2.36
N LYS A 48 8.22 16.20 1.19
CA LYS A 48 8.20 17.67 1.06
C LYS A 48 6.83 18.23 1.45
N ALA A 49 5.74 17.62 0.97
CA ALA A 49 4.37 18.05 1.25
C ALA A 49 4.05 17.98 2.75
N VAL A 50 4.45 16.89 3.43
CA VAL A 50 4.31 16.72 4.88
C VAL A 50 5.09 17.79 5.64
N ARG A 51 6.35 18.05 5.25
CA ARG A 51 7.19 19.08 5.89
C ARG A 51 6.64 20.49 5.67
N GLY A 52 6.03 20.74 4.52
CA GLY A 52 5.43 22.03 4.17
C GLY A 52 4.05 22.28 4.78
N GLY A 53 3.42 21.27 5.40
CA GLY A 53 2.10 21.40 6.05
C GLY A 53 0.93 21.64 5.08
N LYS A 54 1.12 21.45 3.77
CA LYS A 54 0.09 21.69 2.75
C LYS A 54 -0.80 20.46 2.59
N LYS A 55 -1.95 20.46 3.26
CA LYS A 55 -2.87 19.30 3.33
C LYS A 55 -3.30 18.77 1.96
N GLU A 56 -3.59 19.65 1.00
CA GLU A 56 -4.00 19.23 -0.34
C GLU A 56 -2.88 18.49 -1.07
N HIS A 57 -1.64 18.99 -0.97
CA HIS A 57 -0.49 18.31 -1.56
C HIS A 57 -0.29 16.95 -0.88
N ILE A 58 -0.36 16.85 0.45
CA ILE A 58 -0.23 15.55 1.14
C ILE A 58 -1.22 14.52 0.59
N LYS A 59 -2.46 14.94 0.29
CA LYS A 59 -3.49 14.06 -0.26
C LYS A 59 -3.15 13.60 -1.69
N GLU A 60 -2.68 14.52 -2.53
CA GLU A 60 -2.23 14.23 -3.90
C GLU A 60 -1.09 13.22 -3.91
N GLU A 61 -0.02 13.51 -3.18
CA GLU A 61 1.19 12.68 -3.10
C GLU A 61 0.92 11.28 -2.49
N LEU A 62 -0.03 11.18 -1.55
CA LEU A 62 -0.49 9.87 -1.05
C LEU A 62 -1.19 9.06 -2.14
N GLY A 63 -1.88 9.74 -3.07
CA GLY A 63 -2.44 9.15 -4.27
C GLY A 63 -1.35 8.62 -5.20
N ASP A 64 -0.26 9.35 -5.40
CA ASP A 64 0.85 8.94 -6.29
C ASP A 64 1.65 7.77 -5.69
N VAL A 65 1.85 7.76 -4.37
CA VAL A 65 2.39 6.57 -3.68
C VAL A 65 1.45 5.37 -3.86
N LEU A 66 0.13 5.55 -3.74
CA LEU A 66 -0.83 4.47 -3.98
C LEU A 66 -0.84 4.01 -5.44
N LEU A 67 -0.69 4.92 -6.41
CA LEU A 67 -0.56 4.61 -7.83
C LEU A 67 0.59 3.63 -8.07
N HIS A 68 1.74 3.88 -7.46
CA HIS A 68 2.88 2.95 -7.54
C HIS A 68 2.58 1.58 -6.91
N VAL A 69 1.93 1.53 -5.75
CA VAL A 69 1.50 0.26 -5.13
C VAL A 69 0.60 -0.55 -6.08
N MET A 70 -0.34 0.12 -6.76
CA MET A 70 -1.19 -0.50 -7.76
C MET A 70 -0.41 -1.02 -8.96
N PHE A 71 0.54 -0.23 -9.51
CA PHE A 71 1.40 -0.68 -10.60
C PHE A 71 2.24 -1.92 -10.24
N TYR A 72 2.92 -1.90 -9.09
CA TYR A 72 3.69 -3.06 -8.63
C TYR A 72 2.79 -4.30 -8.49
N SER A 73 1.59 -4.13 -7.94
CA SER A 73 0.63 -5.23 -7.78
C SER A 73 0.12 -5.75 -9.13
N GLN A 74 -0.16 -4.87 -10.09
CA GLN A 74 -0.63 -5.26 -11.43
C GLN A 74 0.46 -6.02 -12.22
N ILE A 75 1.71 -5.55 -12.15
CA ILE A 75 2.85 -6.21 -12.79
C ILE A 75 3.09 -7.59 -12.15
N ALA A 76 3.03 -7.69 -10.83
CA ALA A 76 3.16 -8.95 -10.10
C ALA A 76 2.05 -9.95 -10.50
N GLY A 77 0.79 -9.47 -10.61
CA GLY A 77 -0.35 -10.29 -10.96
C GLY A 77 -0.23 -10.86 -12.38
N LYS A 78 0.21 -10.05 -13.34
CA LYS A 78 0.51 -10.50 -14.72
C LYS A 78 1.57 -11.59 -14.78
N ASN A 79 2.50 -11.60 -13.84
CA ASN A 79 3.58 -12.58 -13.77
C ASN A 79 3.22 -13.80 -12.90
N GLY A 80 1.98 -13.90 -12.41
CA GLY A 80 1.53 -15.00 -11.57
C GLY A 80 2.21 -15.05 -10.19
N LEU A 81 2.67 -13.90 -9.66
CA LEU A 81 3.41 -13.83 -8.40
C LEU A 81 2.50 -13.53 -7.20
N PHE A 82 1.84 -12.38 -7.23
CA PHE A 82 0.87 -11.90 -6.24
C PHE A 82 0.09 -10.74 -6.85
N ASP A 83 -1.04 -10.35 -6.27
CA ASP A 83 -1.81 -9.19 -6.70
C ASP A 83 -2.05 -8.16 -5.56
N ILE A 84 -2.93 -7.19 -5.82
CA ILE A 84 -3.24 -6.14 -4.84
C ILE A 84 -4.00 -6.68 -3.62
N GLU A 85 -4.81 -7.73 -3.78
CA GLU A 85 -5.51 -8.38 -2.67
C GLU A 85 -4.52 -9.12 -1.77
N ASP A 86 -3.50 -9.77 -2.34
CA ASP A 86 -2.42 -10.39 -1.58
C ASP A 86 -1.64 -9.35 -0.76
N VAL A 87 -1.30 -8.20 -1.37
CA VAL A 87 -0.60 -7.10 -0.70
C VAL A 87 -1.42 -6.57 0.47
N ILE A 88 -2.71 -6.30 0.26
CA ILE A 88 -3.63 -5.80 1.28
C ILE A 88 -3.84 -6.85 2.37
N GLY A 89 -4.06 -8.11 2.00
CA GLY A 89 -4.22 -9.23 2.93
C GLY A 89 -2.99 -9.40 3.82
N GLY A 90 -1.79 -9.33 3.24
CA GLY A 90 -0.53 -9.33 3.98
C GLY A 90 -0.41 -8.17 4.96
N LEU A 91 -0.82 -6.97 4.57
CA LEU A 91 -0.86 -5.79 5.45
C LEU A 91 -1.87 -5.95 6.59
N ILE A 92 -3.10 -6.38 6.29
CA ILE A 92 -4.16 -6.61 7.29
C ILE A 92 -3.69 -7.62 8.33
N ASN A 93 -3.15 -8.77 7.89
CA ASN A 93 -2.65 -9.81 8.79
C ASN A 93 -1.52 -9.30 9.67
N LYS A 94 -0.58 -8.52 9.10
CA LYS A 94 0.51 -7.88 9.85
C LYS A 94 -0.02 -6.90 10.90
N LEU A 95 -0.98 -6.04 10.55
CA LEU A 95 -1.53 -5.05 11.46
C LEU A 95 -2.31 -5.70 12.60
N LYS A 96 -3.15 -6.70 12.33
CA LYS A 96 -3.86 -7.47 13.36
C LYS A 96 -2.89 -8.14 14.33
N ARG A 97 -1.89 -8.85 13.79
CA ARG A 97 -0.88 -9.56 14.59
C ARG A 97 -0.05 -8.64 15.46
N ARG A 98 0.32 -7.45 14.97
CA ARG A 98 1.16 -6.49 15.72
C ARG A 98 0.37 -5.57 16.66
N HIS A 99 -0.96 -5.62 16.63
CA HIS A 99 -1.84 -4.93 17.60
C HIS A 99 -2.73 -5.92 18.36
N PRO A 100 -2.15 -6.89 19.10
CA PRO A 100 -2.93 -7.86 19.87
C PRO A 100 -3.75 -7.23 21.01
N HIS A 101 -3.45 -5.98 21.36
CA HIS A 101 -4.21 -5.19 22.33
C HIS A 101 -5.44 -4.50 21.74
N VAL A 102 -5.52 -4.39 20.41
CA VAL A 102 -6.70 -3.87 19.69
C VAL A 102 -7.53 -5.02 19.16
N PHE A 103 -6.90 -6.04 18.58
CA PHE A 103 -7.57 -7.13 17.87
C PHE A 103 -7.53 -8.48 18.59
N GLY A 104 -7.02 -8.52 19.82
CA GLY A 104 -6.93 -9.71 20.66
C GLY A 104 -7.21 -9.37 22.13
N ASN A 105 -6.64 -10.15 23.04
CA ASN A 105 -6.93 -10.07 24.46
C ASN A 105 -5.80 -9.45 25.30
N GLU A 106 -4.72 -8.96 24.67
CA GLU A 106 -3.58 -8.43 25.41
C GLU A 106 -3.91 -7.07 26.02
N LYS A 107 -3.70 -6.91 27.33
CA LYS A 107 -3.91 -5.63 28.01
C LYS A 107 -2.61 -4.85 28.06
N VAL A 108 -2.65 -3.62 27.57
CA VAL A 108 -1.55 -2.65 27.64
C VAL A 108 -2.00 -1.41 28.39
N SER A 109 -1.14 -0.86 29.24
CA SER A 109 -1.46 0.32 30.07
C SER A 109 -0.70 1.58 29.66
N SER A 110 0.16 1.51 28.64
CA SER A 110 0.92 2.66 28.17
C SER A 110 1.42 2.51 26.72
N THR A 111 1.66 3.66 26.07
CA THR A 111 2.30 3.72 24.74
C THR A 111 3.68 3.06 24.74
N ARG A 112 4.42 3.15 25.85
CA ARG A 112 5.72 2.48 26.00
C ARG A 112 5.58 0.96 25.89
N GLN A 113 4.56 0.38 26.52
CA GLN A 113 4.28 -1.05 26.44
C GLN A 113 3.86 -1.46 25.03
N ILE A 114 3.02 -0.64 24.37
CA ILE A 114 2.62 -0.84 22.96
C ILE A 114 3.84 -0.91 22.04
N LEU A 115 4.75 0.06 22.13
CA LEU A 115 5.96 0.11 21.32
C LEU A 115 6.91 -1.06 21.62
N SER A 116 7.04 -1.45 22.88
CA SER A 116 7.85 -2.62 23.28
C SER A 116 7.29 -3.90 22.66
N ASN A 117 5.97 -4.11 22.73
CA ASN A 117 5.31 -5.27 22.16
C ASN A 117 5.43 -5.31 20.63
N TRP A 118 5.26 -4.17 19.97
CA TRP A 118 5.46 -4.03 18.52
C TRP A 118 6.85 -4.49 18.08
N GLU A 119 7.90 -3.99 18.72
CA GLU A 119 9.27 -4.36 18.38
C GLU A 119 9.61 -5.82 18.74
N LYS A 120 9.03 -6.38 19.81
CA LYS A 120 9.15 -7.82 20.13
C LYS A 120 8.56 -8.69 19.02
N ILE A 121 7.32 -8.41 18.60
CA ILE A 121 6.63 -9.18 17.55
C ILE A 121 7.39 -9.08 16.23
N LYS A 122 7.82 -7.86 15.86
CA LYS A 122 8.64 -7.62 14.66
C LYS A 122 9.96 -8.40 14.67
N LYS A 123 10.62 -8.54 15.82
CA LYS A 123 11.85 -9.35 15.95
C LYS A 123 11.58 -10.85 15.80
N GLN A 124 10.45 -11.36 16.27
CA GLN A 124 10.07 -12.76 16.10
C GLN A 124 9.78 -13.09 14.63
N GLU A 125 9.13 -12.18 13.90
CA GLU A 125 8.84 -12.34 12.47
C GLU A 125 10.10 -12.42 11.60
N LYS A 126 11.16 -11.66 11.94
CA LYS A 126 12.44 -11.67 11.18
C LYS A 126 13.28 -12.94 11.39
N LYS A 127 12.93 -13.78 12.37
CA LYS A 127 13.63 -15.04 12.68
C LYS A 127 13.02 -16.26 11.99
N LYS A 128 11.89 -16.08 11.29
CA LYS A 128 11.31 -17.07 10.38
C LYS A 128 11.76 -16.79 8.95
#